data_AF-A6I483-F1
#
_entry.id   AF-A6I483-F1
#
_cell.length_a   1.000
_cell.length_b   1.000
_cell.length_c   1.000
_cell.angle_alpha   90.00
_cell.angle_beta   90.00
_cell.angle_gamma   90.00
#
_symmetry.space_group_name_H-M   'P 1'
#
loop_
_entity.id
_entity.type
_entity.pdbx_description
1 polymer ?
#
loop_
_entity_poly.entity_id
_entity_poly.type
_entity_poly.pdbx_seq_one_letter_code
_entity_poly.pdbx_strand_id
1 'polypeptide(L)'
;MGVSQSSLLFNELLDACIESNSLGISSSVADFMVAKSIPIDFSFLRRLITSLGRSCLWLKARAHYKSALSLGCYPPLEGNVYRKLLLVPSYLSEIEMLLAIEIFLVSNASSIQSPGAPTQVLQIVLKRCEESKPRSKDDYQAAVERLIMAARISDPKLFIKHMTVNINKEQVYSLEHCSAVKWLKENMKWAGKVWLFTNH
;
A
#
# COMPACT_ATOMS: atom_id res chain seq x y z
N MET A 1 12.07 0.73 -33.33
CA MET A 1 11.40 -0.32 -32.53
C MET A 1 10.09 0.24 -32.02
N GLY A 2 8.98 -0.50 -32.17
CA GLY A 2 7.67 -0.03 -31.73
C GLY A 2 7.56 0.01 -30.19
N VAL A 3 6.73 0.92 -29.66
CA VAL A 3 6.50 1.09 -28.21
C VAL A 3 6.08 -0.22 -27.54
N SER A 4 5.31 -1.07 -28.24
CA SER A 4 4.88 -2.38 -27.75
C SER A 4 6.03 -3.38 -27.57
N GLN A 5 7.00 -3.41 -28.50
CA GLN A 5 8.14 -4.32 -28.42
C GLN A 5 9.10 -3.91 -27.30
N SER A 6 9.31 -2.62 -27.10
CA SER A 6 10.09 -2.11 -25.97
C SER A 6 9.40 -2.42 -24.63
N SER A 7 8.09 -2.22 -24.53
CA SER A 7 7.34 -2.54 -23.31
C SER A 7 7.46 -4.02 -22.93
N LEU A 8 7.30 -4.94 -23.88
CA LEU A 8 7.45 -6.38 -23.63
C LEU A 8 8.85 -6.71 -23.06
N LEU A 9 9.91 -6.29 -23.75
CA LEU A 9 11.30 -6.58 -23.36
C LEU A 9 11.65 -6.02 -21.98
N PHE A 10 11.22 -4.80 -21.67
CA PHE A 10 11.50 -4.19 -20.36
C PHE A 10 10.71 -4.86 -19.23
N ASN A 11 9.48 -5.33 -19.48
CA ASN A 11 8.72 -6.09 -18.50
C ASN A 11 9.32 -7.48 -18.26
N GLU A 12 9.80 -8.17 -19.29
CA GLU A 12 10.54 -9.44 -19.15
C GLU A 12 11.84 -9.26 -18.35
N LEU A 13 12.60 -8.20 -18.64
CA LEU A 13 13.81 -7.86 -17.89
C LEU A 13 13.49 -7.54 -16.42
N LEU A 14 12.42 -6.77 -16.18
CA LEU A 14 11.97 -6.44 -14.83
C LEU A 14 11.63 -7.70 -14.04
N ASP A 15 10.87 -8.61 -14.64
CA ASP A 15 10.50 -9.88 -14.02
C ASP A 15 11.73 -10.73 -13.67
N ALA A 16 12.64 -10.92 -14.63
CA ALA A 16 13.88 -11.67 -14.42
C ALA A 16 14.76 -11.07 -13.30
N CYS A 17 14.80 -9.74 -13.20
CA CYS A 17 15.54 -9.05 -12.14
C CYS A 17 14.87 -9.21 -10.77
N ILE A 18 13.53 -9.29 -10.70
CA ILE A 18 12.81 -9.57 -9.46
C ILE A 18 13.06 -11.01 -9.03
N GLU A 19 12.94 -11.98 -9.94
CA GLU A 19 13.17 -13.41 -9.67
C GLU A 19 14.61 -13.70 -9.22
N SER A 20 15.60 -13.02 -9.80
CA SER A 20 17.00 -13.13 -9.37
C SER A 20 17.33 -12.35 -8.09
N ASN A 21 16.34 -11.74 -7.43
CA ASN A 21 16.51 -10.87 -6.26
C ASN A 21 17.49 -9.69 -6.49
N SER A 22 17.64 -9.26 -7.75
CA SER A 22 18.48 -8.14 -8.17
C SER A 22 17.75 -6.80 -7.95
N LEU A 23 17.31 -6.53 -6.73
CA LEU A 23 16.39 -5.42 -6.39
C LEU A 23 16.92 -4.02 -6.73
N GLY A 24 18.24 -3.86 -6.76
CA GLY A 24 18.88 -2.64 -7.23
C GLY A 24 18.61 -2.38 -8.71
N ILE A 25 18.74 -3.43 -9.54
CA ILE A 25 18.56 -3.36 -10.99
C ILE A 25 17.08 -3.25 -11.33
N SER A 26 16.20 -4.07 -10.75
CA SER A 26 14.76 -4.00 -11.01
C SER A 26 14.17 -2.65 -10.64
N SER A 27 14.63 -2.02 -9.55
CA SER A 27 14.27 -0.63 -9.22
C SER A 27 14.66 0.34 -10.35
N SER A 28 15.90 0.29 -10.81
CA SER A 28 16.38 1.19 -11.88
C SER A 28 15.66 0.95 -13.21
N VAL A 29 15.29 -0.29 -13.52
CA VAL A 29 14.50 -0.64 -14.70
C VAL A 29 13.10 -0.02 -14.61
N ALA A 30 12.42 -0.19 -13.47
CA ALA A 30 11.12 0.43 -13.25
C ALA A 30 11.19 1.97 -13.33
N ASP A 31 12.19 2.59 -12.69
CA ASP A 31 12.41 4.04 -12.75
C ASP A 31 12.62 4.52 -14.20
N PHE A 32 13.40 3.78 -14.99
CA PHE A 32 13.62 4.07 -16.41
C PHE A 32 12.32 3.96 -17.23
N MET A 33 11.53 2.91 -17.00
CA MET A 33 10.25 2.72 -17.69
C MET A 33 9.29 3.87 -17.38
N VAL A 34 9.17 4.27 -16.11
CA VAL A 34 8.36 5.44 -15.70
C VAL A 34 8.85 6.71 -16.40
N ALA A 35 10.16 6.99 -16.35
CA ALA A 35 10.75 8.19 -16.94
C ALA A 35 10.62 8.27 -18.47
N LYS A 36 10.51 7.12 -19.13
CA LYS A 36 10.31 7.02 -20.59
C LYS A 36 8.86 6.76 -20.99
N SER A 37 7.93 6.79 -20.04
CA SER A 37 6.51 6.49 -20.27
C SER A 37 6.30 5.14 -20.97
N ILE A 38 7.15 4.16 -20.66
CA ILE A 38 7.03 2.78 -21.14
C ILE A 38 6.02 2.08 -20.22
N PRO A 39 4.95 1.47 -20.77
CA PRO A 39 3.98 0.74 -19.97
C PRO A 39 4.63 -0.37 -19.14
N ILE A 40 4.36 -0.34 -17.83
CA ILE A 40 4.79 -1.34 -16.85
C ILE A 40 3.60 -2.23 -16.53
N ASP A 41 3.78 -3.54 -16.55
CA ASP A 41 2.79 -4.46 -16.03
C ASP A 41 2.68 -4.29 -14.51
N PHE A 42 1.46 -3.99 -14.04
CA PHE A 42 1.20 -3.73 -12.63
C PHE A 42 1.50 -4.94 -11.74
N SER A 43 1.39 -6.16 -12.24
CA SER A 43 1.77 -7.35 -11.46
C SER A 43 3.27 -7.34 -11.12
N PHE A 44 4.13 -6.94 -12.06
CA PHE A 44 5.57 -6.83 -11.84
C PHE A 44 5.92 -5.65 -10.94
N LEU A 45 5.26 -4.49 -11.11
CA LEU A 45 5.47 -3.33 -10.25
C LEU A 45 5.08 -3.64 -8.79
N ARG A 46 3.96 -4.33 -8.57
CA ARG A 46 3.51 -4.73 -7.23
C ARG A 46 4.44 -5.77 -6.59
N ARG A 47 4.93 -6.74 -7.37
CA ARG A 47 5.95 -7.70 -6.92
C ARG A 47 7.23 -6.99 -6.52
N LEU A 48 7.71 -6.04 -7.32
CA LEU A 48 8.89 -5.22 -6.99
C LEU A 48 8.71 -4.47 -5.66
N ILE A 49 7.59 -3.77 -5.47
CA ILE A 49 7.29 -3.04 -4.22
C ILE A 49 7.31 -3.98 -3.03
N THR A 50 6.69 -5.16 -3.16
CA THR A 50 6.64 -6.17 -2.11
C THR A 50 8.04 -6.68 -1.77
N SER A 51 8.85 -7.04 -2.78
CA SER A 51 10.21 -7.53 -2.56
C SER A 51 11.10 -6.46 -1.92
N LEU A 52 11.01 -5.20 -2.35
CA LEU A 52 11.73 -4.08 -1.73
C LEU A 52 11.37 -3.91 -0.26
N GLY A 53 10.09 -3.95 0.09
CA GLY A 53 9.64 -3.84 1.48
C GLY A 53 10.11 -5.01 2.35
N ARG A 54 10.02 -6.25 1.84
CA ARG A 54 10.52 -7.46 2.53
C ARG A 54 12.02 -7.45 2.74
N SER A 55 12.78 -6.79 1.87
CA SER A 55 14.22 -6.56 2.02
C SER A 55 14.57 -5.27 2.77
N CYS A 56 13.61 -4.65 3.46
CA CYS A 56 13.78 -3.42 4.24
C CYS A 56 14.25 -2.19 3.42
N LEU A 57 14.10 -2.21 2.09
CA LEU A 57 14.43 -1.10 1.18
C LEU A 57 13.27 -0.10 1.08
N TRP A 58 12.83 0.40 2.23
CA TRP A 58 11.59 1.18 2.36
C TRP A 58 11.55 2.47 1.54
N LEU A 59 12.67 3.18 1.39
CA LEU A 59 12.70 4.40 0.57
C LEU A 59 12.33 4.10 -0.89
N LYS A 60 12.87 3.01 -1.45
CA LYS A 60 12.54 2.56 -2.81
C LYS A 60 11.11 2.02 -2.88
N ALA A 61 10.69 1.20 -1.92
CA ALA A 61 9.33 0.67 -1.88
C ALA A 61 8.28 1.80 -1.88
N ARG A 62 8.48 2.84 -1.07
CA ARG A 62 7.60 4.02 -1.00
C ARG A 62 7.60 4.82 -2.30
N ALA A 63 8.78 5.03 -2.91
CA ALA A 63 8.89 5.73 -4.20
C ALA A 63 8.14 4.99 -5.32
N HIS A 64 8.35 3.68 -5.45
CA HIS A 64 7.66 2.84 -6.43
C HIS A 64 6.17 2.75 -6.16
N TYR A 65 5.74 2.64 -4.90
CA TYR A 65 4.32 2.63 -4.54
C TYR A 65 3.63 3.95 -4.91
N LYS A 66 4.31 5.09 -4.69
CA LYS A 66 3.80 6.40 -5.09
C LYS A 66 3.69 6.53 -6.61
N SER A 67 4.68 6.07 -7.37
CA SER A 67 4.61 6.02 -8.83
C SER A 67 3.46 5.11 -9.30
N ALA A 68 3.32 3.92 -8.71
CA ALA A 68 2.24 3.00 -8.99
C ALA A 68 0.85 3.61 -8.75
N LEU A 69 0.67 4.39 -7.67
CA LEU A 69 -0.57 5.16 -7.45
C LEU A 69 -0.85 6.13 -8.60
N SER A 70 0.15 6.91 -9.04
CA SER A 70 -0.01 7.87 -10.14
C SER A 70 -0.31 7.20 -11.49
N LEU A 71 0.14 5.95 -11.67
CA LEU A 71 -0.11 5.15 -12.87
C LEU A 71 -1.48 4.44 -12.84
N GLY A 72 -2.23 4.51 -11.74
CA GLY A 72 -3.52 3.81 -11.60
C GLY A 72 -3.40 2.32 -11.26
N CYS A 73 -2.26 1.89 -10.69
CA CYS A 73 -2.02 0.50 -10.29
C CYS A 73 -2.93 0.04 -9.13
N TYR A 74 -3.45 0.97 -8.34
CA TYR A 74 -4.32 0.71 -7.20
C TYR A 74 -5.65 1.43 -7.38
N PRO A 75 -6.75 0.91 -6.81
CA PRO A 75 -7.99 1.66 -6.78
C PRO A 75 -7.73 3.03 -6.15
N PRO A 76 -8.42 4.08 -6.62
CA PRO A 76 -8.38 5.36 -5.97
C PRO A 76 -8.65 5.12 -4.49
N LEU A 77 -7.81 5.68 -3.62
CA LEU A 77 -8.16 5.84 -2.22
C LEU A 77 -9.31 6.85 -2.23
N GLU A 78 -10.54 6.37 -2.46
CA GLU A 78 -11.76 7.18 -2.45
C GLU A 78 -11.95 7.69 -1.02
N GLY A 79 -11.23 8.76 -0.72
CA GLY A 79 -11.28 9.45 0.54
C GLY A 79 -12.55 10.25 0.56
N ASN A 80 -13.63 9.65 1.08
CA ASN A 80 -14.59 10.47 1.78
C ASN A 80 -13.84 11.13 2.94
N VAL A 81 -13.53 12.42 2.78
CA VAL A 81 -12.75 13.28 3.70
C VAL A 81 -13.29 13.23 5.14
N TYR A 82 -14.53 12.75 5.34
CA TYR A 82 -15.20 12.69 6.63
C TYR A 82 -15.19 11.30 7.30
N ARG A 83 -14.93 10.20 6.59
CA ARG A 83 -15.24 8.85 7.10
C ARG A 83 -14.12 8.11 7.82
N LYS A 84 -12.89 8.64 7.86
CA LYS A 84 -11.74 7.98 8.52
C LYS A 84 -11.69 6.47 8.23
N LEU A 85 -11.89 6.14 6.96
CA LEU A 85 -12.10 4.79 6.48
C LEU A 85 -11.08 4.48 5.38
N LEU A 86 -10.28 3.44 5.60
CA LEU A 86 -9.37 2.89 4.61
C LEU A 86 -9.98 1.63 4.00
N LEU A 87 -10.12 1.60 2.68
CA LEU A 87 -10.53 0.42 1.93
C LEU A 87 -9.27 -0.28 1.39
N VAL A 88 -9.06 -1.53 1.79
CA VAL A 88 -7.85 -2.30 1.44
C VAL A 88 -8.26 -3.50 0.59
N PRO A 89 -7.90 -3.57 -0.71
CA PRO A 89 -8.12 -4.75 -1.53
C PRO A 89 -7.41 -5.99 -0.98
N SER A 90 -8.11 -7.13 -0.91
CA SER A 90 -7.55 -8.38 -0.38
C SER A 90 -6.42 -8.98 -1.23
N TYR A 91 -6.17 -8.48 -2.45
CA TYR A 91 -5.04 -8.90 -3.28
C TYR A 91 -3.69 -8.28 -2.85
N LEU A 92 -3.69 -7.25 -2.01
CA LEU A 92 -2.48 -6.51 -1.63
C LEU A 92 -1.56 -7.31 -0.71
N SER A 93 -0.25 -7.28 -0.92
CA SER A 93 0.71 -7.85 0.03
C SER A 93 0.70 -7.09 1.36
N GLU A 94 1.26 -7.68 2.41
CA GLU A 94 1.42 -7.01 3.71
C GLU A 94 2.22 -5.71 3.61
N ILE A 95 3.17 -5.63 2.66
CA ILE A 95 3.95 -4.41 2.39
C ILE A 95 3.05 -3.35 1.77
N GLU A 96 2.31 -3.70 0.72
CA GLU A 96 1.40 -2.76 0.06
C GLU A 96 0.28 -2.27 1.00
N MET A 97 -0.25 -3.16 1.85
CA MET A 97 -1.22 -2.82 2.89
C MET A 97 -0.62 -1.85 3.92
N LEU A 98 0.62 -2.06 4.36
CA LEU A 98 1.30 -1.15 5.27
C LEU A 98 1.45 0.24 4.63
N LEU A 99 1.92 0.32 3.38
CA LEU A 99 2.07 1.59 2.66
C LEU A 99 0.73 2.34 2.53
N ALA A 100 -0.37 1.63 2.27
CA ALA A 100 -1.71 2.21 2.27
C ALA A 100 -2.10 2.77 3.65
N ILE A 101 -1.75 2.06 4.74
CA ILE A 101 -1.97 2.52 6.12
C ILE A 101 -1.11 3.77 6.43
N GLU A 102 0.14 3.83 5.97
CA GLU A 102 0.99 5.02 6.15
C GLU A 102 0.36 6.26 5.52
N ILE A 103 -0.12 6.14 4.27
CA ILE A 103 -0.84 7.24 3.59
C ILE A 103 -2.08 7.61 4.39
N PHE A 104 -2.89 6.63 4.80
CA PHE A 104 -4.10 6.87 5.58
C PHE A 104 -3.82 7.62 6.88
N LEU A 105 -2.76 7.26 7.62
CA LEU A 105 -2.35 7.96 8.83
C LEU A 105 -1.96 9.40 8.55
N VAL A 106 -1.12 9.63 7.53
CA VAL A 106 -0.65 10.97 7.18
C VAL A 106 -1.79 11.87 6.69
N SER A 107 -2.69 11.35 5.86
CA SER A 107 -3.87 12.09 5.38
C SER A 107 -4.84 12.46 6.51
N ASN A 108 -4.84 11.73 7.63
CA ASN A 108 -5.70 11.99 8.78
C ASN A 108 -4.95 12.59 9.98
N ALA A 109 -3.68 12.98 9.82
CA ALA A 109 -2.80 13.36 10.92
C ALA A 109 -3.35 14.52 11.77
N SER A 110 -3.89 15.56 11.11
CA SER A 110 -4.51 16.72 11.80
C SER A 110 -5.64 16.31 12.72
N SER A 111 -6.46 15.34 12.30
CA SER A 111 -7.62 14.87 13.06
C SER A 111 -7.24 13.87 14.15
N ILE A 112 -6.15 13.10 13.96
CA ILE A 112 -5.62 12.16 14.96
C ILE A 112 -4.86 12.91 16.07
N GLN A 113 -4.20 14.02 15.75
CA GLN A 113 -3.37 14.76 16.70
C GLN A 113 -4.11 15.95 17.36
N SER A 114 -5.35 16.24 16.99
CA SER A 114 -6.11 17.39 17.51
C SER A 114 -6.45 17.21 19.00
N PRO A 115 -6.00 18.11 19.88
CA PRO A 115 -6.39 18.08 21.30
C PRO A 115 -7.86 18.51 21.44
N GLY A 116 -8.69 17.66 22.05
CA GLY A 116 -10.09 17.97 22.37
C GLY A 116 -11.13 17.53 21.34
N ALA A 117 -10.73 16.98 20.20
CA ALA A 117 -11.67 16.31 19.30
C ALA A 117 -12.11 14.95 19.88
N PRO A 118 -13.37 14.54 19.75
CA PRO A 118 -13.77 13.19 20.13
C PRO A 118 -12.94 12.18 19.34
N THR A 119 -12.46 11.13 20.01
CA THR A 119 -11.70 10.04 19.39
C THR A 119 -12.56 9.37 18.32
N GLN A 120 -12.45 9.83 17.08
CA GLN A 120 -13.18 9.21 15.98
C GLN A 120 -12.51 7.88 15.62
N VAL A 121 -13.33 6.88 15.33
CA VAL A 121 -12.87 5.53 15.00
C VAL A 121 -12.16 5.56 13.64
N LEU A 122 -10.88 5.22 13.62
CA LEU A 122 -10.13 4.94 12.40
C LEU A 122 -10.48 3.51 11.95
N GLN A 123 -11.11 3.37 10.80
CA GLN A 123 -11.58 2.07 10.30
C GLN A 123 -10.78 1.59 9.10
N ILE A 124 -10.52 0.29 9.05
CA ILE A 124 -9.92 -0.40 7.91
C ILE A 124 -10.89 -1.51 7.49
N VAL A 125 -11.32 -1.49 6.23
CA VAL A 125 -12.16 -2.52 5.64
C VAL A 125 -11.35 -3.30 4.64
N LEU A 126 -11.18 -4.60 4.89
CA LEU A 126 -10.51 -5.51 3.97
C LEU A 126 -11.49 -5.92 2.87
N LYS A 127 -11.45 -5.20 1.74
CA LYS A 127 -12.33 -5.39 0.60
C LYS A 127 -12.14 -6.78 -0.02
N ARG A 128 -13.24 -7.47 -0.31
CA ARG A 128 -13.21 -8.63 -1.18
C ARG A 128 -13.01 -8.13 -2.62
N CYS A 129 -12.08 -8.73 -3.36
CA CYS A 129 -11.91 -8.38 -4.76
C CYS A 129 -13.05 -8.99 -5.59
N GLU A 130 -13.74 -8.16 -6.36
CA GLU A 130 -14.68 -8.59 -7.39
C GLU A 130 -13.95 -8.71 -8.73
N GLU A 131 -13.18 -9.78 -8.94
CA GLU A 131 -12.70 -10.12 -10.30
C GLU A 131 -12.72 -11.63 -10.53
N SER A 132 -13.68 -12.03 -11.37
CA SER A 132 -13.75 -13.15 -12.34
C SER A 132 -13.18 -14.55 -12.06
N LYS A 133 -12.49 -14.79 -10.94
CA LYS A 133 -12.06 -16.13 -10.51
C LYS A 133 -12.62 -16.40 -9.12
N PRO A 134 -13.23 -17.57 -8.88
CA PRO A 134 -13.65 -17.97 -7.55
C PRO A 134 -12.40 -18.09 -6.67
N ARG A 135 -12.07 -17.03 -5.94
CA ARG A 135 -11.03 -17.10 -4.92
C ARG A 135 -11.55 -17.94 -3.78
N SER A 136 -10.71 -18.86 -3.32
CA SER A 136 -11.06 -19.76 -2.24
C SER A 136 -11.32 -18.96 -0.96
N LYS A 137 -12.08 -19.54 -0.02
CA LYS A 137 -12.23 -18.96 1.32
C LYS A 137 -10.88 -18.76 2.00
N ASP A 138 -9.91 -19.62 1.68
CA ASP A 138 -8.56 -19.62 2.23
C ASP A 138 -7.75 -18.39 1.77
N ASP A 139 -7.95 -17.93 0.52
CA ASP A 139 -7.25 -16.75 -0.01
C ASP A 139 -7.62 -15.46 0.75
N TYR A 140 -8.88 -15.34 1.18
CA TYR A 140 -9.35 -14.19 1.93
C TYR A 140 -8.88 -14.26 3.40
N GLN A 141 -8.81 -15.45 3.98
CA GLN A 141 -8.22 -15.64 5.30
C GLN A 141 -6.72 -15.30 5.30
N ALA A 142 -5.98 -15.69 4.25
CA ALA A 142 -4.59 -15.27 4.06
C ALA A 142 -4.45 -13.74 3.90
N ALA A 143 -5.45 -13.07 3.33
CA ALA A 143 -5.47 -11.60 3.27
C ALA A 143 -5.67 -10.95 4.66
N VAL A 144 -6.46 -11.57 5.54
CA VAL A 144 -6.60 -11.14 6.94
C VAL A 144 -5.26 -11.23 7.66
N GLU A 145 -4.54 -12.34 7.48
CA GLU A 145 -3.22 -12.53 8.09
C GLU A 145 -2.20 -11.51 7.59
N ARG A 146 -2.19 -11.23 6.28
CA ARG A 146 -1.37 -10.17 5.69
C ARG A 146 -1.68 -8.78 6.27
N LEU A 147 -2.96 -8.46 6.51
CA LEU A 147 -3.34 -7.18 7.12
C LEU A 147 -2.82 -7.06 8.56
N ILE A 148 -2.94 -8.14 9.35
CA ILE A 148 -2.38 -8.20 10.71
C ILE A 148 -0.85 -8.08 10.67
N MET A 149 -0.21 -8.73 9.71
CA MET A 149 1.24 -8.66 9.52
C MET A 149 1.69 -7.25 9.14
N ALA A 150 0.98 -6.57 8.24
CA ALA A 150 1.24 -5.18 7.86
C ALA A 150 1.32 -4.26 9.08
N ALA A 151 0.32 -4.33 9.98
CA ALA A 151 0.29 -3.55 11.21
C ALA A 151 1.47 -3.87 12.15
N ARG A 152 1.96 -5.12 12.16
CA ARG A 152 3.10 -5.57 12.96
C ARG A 152 4.47 -5.21 12.38
N ILE A 153 4.57 -5.08 11.05
CA ILE A 153 5.80 -4.67 10.34
C ILE A 153 6.05 -3.17 10.56
N SER A 154 4.99 -2.39 10.73
CA SER A 154 5.09 -0.96 11.05
C SER A 154 6.02 -0.72 12.25
N ASP A 155 6.79 0.36 12.18
CA ASP A 155 7.61 0.84 13.28
C ASP A 155 7.38 2.35 13.51
N PRO A 156 6.76 2.75 14.64
CA PRO A 156 6.16 1.93 15.69
C PRO A 156 5.08 0.96 15.21
N LYS A 157 4.89 -0.15 15.93
CA LYS A 157 3.82 -1.11 15.63
C LYS A 157 2.45 -0.46 15.75
N LEU A 158 1.58 -0.80 14.80
CA LEU A 158 0.18 -0.39 14.79
C LEU A 158 -0.68 -1.51 15.39
N PHE A 159 -1.72 -1.13 16.11
CA PHE A 159 -2.66 -2.09 16.70
C PHE A 159 -4.00 -2.01 16.00
N ILE A 160 -4.40 -3.10 15.35
CA ILE A 160 -5.72 -3.24 14.73
C ILE A 160 -6.56 -4.25 15.51
N LYS A 161 -7.84 -3.95 15.71
CA LYS A 161 -8.80 -4.81 16.40
C LYS A 161 -9.95 -5.15 15.46
N HIS A 162 -10.26 -6.43 15.32
CA HIS A 162 -11.44 -6.86 14.58
C HIS A 162 -12.70 -6.31 15.25
N MET A 163 -13.55 -5.65 14.46
CA MET A 163 -14.83 -5.11 14.92
C MET A 163 -15.99 -6.01 14.54
N THR A 164 -16.17 -6.22 13.24
CA THR A 164 -17.37 -6.88 12.70
C THR A 164 -17.12 -7.35 11.26
N VAL A 165 -18.08 -8.10 10.73
CA VAL A 165 -18.19 -8.42 9.31
C VAL A 165 -19.35 -7.61 8.74
N ASN A 166 -19.11 -6.84 7.67
CA ASN A 166 -20.14 -6.02 7.05
C ASN A 166 -21.13 -6.86 6.20
N ILE A 167 -22.16 -6.22 5.64
CA ILE A 167 -23.17 -6.85 4.79
C ILE A 167 -22.57 -7.55 3.54
N ASN A 168 -21.40 -7.10 3.08
CA ASN A 168 -20.67 -7.67 1.95
C ASN A 168 -19.73 -8.81 2.36
N LYS A 169 -19.85 -9.31 3.60
CA LYS A 169 -18.99 -10.34 4.19
C LYS A 169 -17.51 -9.91 4.29
N GLU A 170 -17.24 -8.61 4.35
CA GLU A 170 -15.89 -8.04 4.47
C GLU A 170 -15.54 -7.79 5.94
N GLN A 171 -14.29 -8.07 6.30
CA GLN A 171 -13.76 -7.88 7.65
C GLN A 171 -13.50 -6.39 7.91
N VAL A 172 -14.04 -5.88 9.01
CA VAL A 172 -13.88 -4.49 9.45
C VAL A 172 -13.03 -4.45 10.71
N TYR A 173 -12.01 -3.61 10.70
CA TYR A 173 -11.08 -3.41 11.80
C TYR A 173 -11.10 -1.95 12.28
N SER A 174 -10.90 -1.75 13.57
CA SER A 174 -10.53 -0.44 14.12
C SER A 174 -9.01 -0.36 14.28
N LEU A 175 -8.40 0.72 13.81
CA LEU A 175 -7.02 1.08 14.13
C LEU A 175 -6.99 1.85 15.46
N GLU A 176 -6.22 1.34 16.42
CA GLU A 176 -6.13 1.93 17.75
C GLU A 176 -5.50 3.32 17.71
N HIS A 177 -6.22 4.29 18.28
CA HIS A 177 -5.84 5.69 18.26
C HIS A 177 -4.45 5.96 18.88
N CYS A 178 -4.15 5.36 20.03
CA CYS A 178 -2.86 5.54 20.70
C CYS A 178 -1.69 5.06 19.83
N SER A 179 -1.85 3.92 19.17
CA SER A 179 -0.85 3.39 18.22
C SER A 179 -0.63 4.33 17.02
N ALA A 180 -1.71 4.90 16.48
CA ALA A 180 -1.65 5.87 15.38
C ALA A 180 -0.98 7.18 15.79
N VAL A 181 -1.31 7.72 16.96
CA VAL A 181 -0.66 8.93 17.53
C VAL A 181 0.83 8.69 17.71
N LYS A 182 1.22 7.54 18.28
CA LYS A 182 2.62 7.18 18.47
C LYS A 182 3.36 7.11 17.14
N TRP A 183 2.78 6.42 16.15
CA TRP A 183 3.37 6.32 14.82
C TRP A 183 3.57 7.69 14.18
N LEU A 184 2.55 8.56 14.21
CA LEU A 184 2.64 9.90 13.66
C LEU A 184 3.70 10.74 14.38
N LYS A 185 3.80 10.66 15.70
CA LYS A 185 4.82 11.39 16.48
C LYS A 185 6.24 11.06 16.02
N GLU A 186 6.52 9.79 15.71
CA GLU A 186 7.85 9.33 15.33
C GLU A 186 8.14 9.51 13.82
N ASN A 187 7.11 9.36 12.98
CA ASN A 187 7.30 9.25 11.53
C ASN A 187 6.86 10.47 10.71
N MET A 188 6.02 11.37 11.24
CA MET A 188 5.38 12.43 10.44
C MET A 188 6.37 13.34 9.70
N LYS A 189 7.56 13.59 10.26
CA LYS A 189 8.59 14.45 9.63
C LYS A 189 9.04 13.93 8.26
N TRP A 190 9.24 12.62 8.11
CA TRP A 190 9.60 12.02 6.82
C TRP A 190 8.35 11.59 6.06
N ALA A 191 7.35 11.05 6.73
CA ALA A 191 6.14 10.52 6.10
C ALA A 191 5.34 11.63 5.43
N GLY A 192 5.26 12.82 6.04
CA GLY A 192 4.69 14.00 5.41
C GLY A 192 5.40 14.37 4.11
N LYS A 193 6.75 14.33 4.09
CA LYS A 193 7.54 14.58 2.86
C LYS A 193 7.24 13.60 1.75
N VAL A 194 7.11 12.32 2.09
CA VAL A 194 6.87 11.25 1.13
C VAL A 194 5.44 11.29 0.60
N TRP A 195 4.45 11.45 1.49
CA TRP A 195 3.05 11.19 1.17
C TRP A 195 2.21 12.44 0.89
N LEU A 196 2.54 13.62 1.42
CA LEU A 196 1.78 14.85 1.17
C LEU A 196 2.27 15.64 -0.04
N PHE A 197 3.57 15.61 -0.33
CA PHE A 197 4.13 16.42 -1.41
C PHE A 197 4.14 15.63 -2.71
N THR A 198 3.20 15.90 -3.60
CA THR A 198 3.36 15.57 -5.02
C THR A 198 4.38 16.55 -5.60
N ASN A 199 5.61 16.09 -5.86
CA ASN A 199 6.43 16.83 -6.81
C ASN A 199 5.72 16.70 -8.16
N HIS A 200 5.16 17.83 -8.60
CA HIS A 200 4.67 18.04 -9.95
C HIS A 200 5.83 18.05 -10.95
#